data_AF-A0A2G9U7M1-F1
#
_entry.id   AF-A0A2G9U7M1-F1
#
_cell.length_a   1.000
_cell.length_b   1.000
_cell.length_c   1.000
_cell.angle_alpha   90.00
_cell.angle_beta   90.00
_cell.angle_gamma   90.00
#
_symmetry.space_group_name_H-M   'P 1'
#
loop_
_entity.id
_entity.type
_entity.pdbx_description
1 polymer ?
#
loop_
_entity_poly.entity_id
_entity_poly.type
_entity_poly.pdbx_seq_one_letter_code
_entity_poly.pdbx_strand_id
1 'polypeptide(L)'
;MFVVLKAFEHTTSYDETISGYMRRQFTSNGERSVPLRYGTNPHQKSDAELYAVEEEMPIKVLNGAPGYINILDALNGWQLVQELSEATGLPAAASFKHVSPAGAAIGLPLNESEAQSCMVADLPLDTRKPSLAAAYARARVTHTYHSAKQAKHDGFIKARSRGREVSDGIVAPSYEPAALSLLAKKKNGNYCVLKVNPNYVPTETEERTVFGLKLRQKRNNAVINATTFINVVGKHNNSERGEITE
;
A
#
# COMPACT_ATOMS: atom_id res chain seq x y z
N MET A 1 -1.61 -4.07 -45.02
CA MET A 1 -1.10 -3.94 -43.63
C MET A 1 -2.13 -3.30 -42.70
N PHE A 2 -2.69 -2.12 -43.03
CA PHE A 2 -3.66 -1.43 -42.18
C PHE A 2 -4.97 -2.20 -41.90
N VAL A 3 -5.54 -2.88 -42.92
CA VAL A 3 -6.74 -3.71 -42.75
C VAL A 3 -6.47 -4.91 -41.83
N VAL A 4 -5.28 -5.49 -41.91
CA VAL A 4 -4.87 -6.63 -41.07
C VAL A 4 -4.71 -6.17 -39.61
N LEU A 5 -4.07 -5.02 -39.38
CA LEU A 5 -3.94 -4.45 -38.03
C LEU A 5 -5.31 -4.20 -37.39
N LYS A 6 -6.22 -3.54 -38.12
CA LYS A 6 -7.59 -3.28 -37.64
C LYS A 6 -8.36 -4.57 -37.32
N ALA A 7 -8.18 -5.63 -38.12
CA ALA A 7 -8.82 -6.90 -37.86
C ALA A 7 -8.36 -7.50 -36.52
N PHE A 8 -7.05 -7.48 -36.25
CA PHE A 8 -6.52 -7.96 -34.97
C PHE A 8 -6.94 -7.09 -33.78
N GLU A 9 -6.90 -5.76 -33.92
CA GLU A 9 -7.40 -4.83 -32.90
C GLU A 9 -8.88 -5.07 -32.59
N HIS A 10 -9.70 -5.34 -33.61
CA HIS A 10 -11.11 -5.66 -33.44
C HIS A 10 -11.31 -6.97 -32.67
N THR A 11 -10.57 -8.03 -33.00
CA THR A 11 -10.65 -9.31 -32.28
C THR A 11 -10.14 -9.17 -30.84
N THR A 12 -9.09 -8.38 -30.59
CA THR A 12 -8.61 -8.09 -29.23
C THR A 12 -9.68 -7.37 -28.41
N SER A 13 -10.32 -6.35 -28.96
CA SER A 13 -11.40 -5.62 -28.28
C SER A 13 -12.62 -6.51 -28.00
N TYR A 14 -12.95 -7.42 -28.93
CA TYR A 14 -14.03 -8.39 -28.76
C TYR A 14 -13.75 -9.35 -27.59
N ASP A 15 -12.58 -9.97 -27.55
CA ASP A 15 -12.19 -10.89 -26.48
C ASP A 15 -12.02 -10.18 -25.13
N GLU A 16 -11.51 -8.94 -25.12
CA GLU A 16 -11.43 -8.12 -23.91
C GLU A 16 -12.83 -7.87 -23.32
N THR A 17 -13.81 -7.57 -24.17
CA THR A 17 -15.22 -7.36 -23.77
C THR A 17 -15.82 -8.63 -23.18
N ILE A 18 -15.61 -9.78 -23.83
CA ILE A 18 -16.05 -11.09 -23.30
C ILE A 18 -15.39 -11.37 -21.96
N SER A 19 -14.07 -11.21 -21.87
CA SER A 19 -13.32 -11.47 -20.63
C SER A 19 -13.79 -10.57 -19.48
N GLY A 20 -14.11 -9.31 -19.76
CA GLY A 20 -14.65 -8.37 -18.78
C GLY A 20 -16.07 -8.73 -18.33
N TYR A 21 -16.92 -9.22 -19.23
CA TYR A 21 -18.22 -9.77 -18.84
C TYR A 21 -18.06 -11.01 -17.95
N MET A 22 -17.24 -11.98 -18.37
CA MET A 22 -16.99 -13.21 -17.63
C MET A 22 -16.41 -12.93 -16.24
N ARG A 23 -15.45 -12.01 -16.11
CA ARG A 23 -14.90 -11.62 -14.81
C ARG A 23 -15.98 -11.12 -13.85
N ARG A 24 -16.86 -10.24 -14.33
CA ARG A 24 -17.92 -9.64 -13.49
C ARG A 24 -19.00 -10.64 -13.10
N GLN A 25 -19.35 -11.57 -13.99
CA GLN A 25 -20.35 -12.60 -13.70
C GLN A 25 -19.82 -13.70 -12.77
N PHE A 26 -18.59 -14.17 -12.98
CA PHE A 26 -18.11 -15.40 -12.37
C PHE A 26 -17.04 -15.21 -11.28
N THR A 27 -16.38 -14.05 -11.21
CA THR A 27 -15.24 -13.82 -10.30
C THR A 27 -15.37 -12.56 -9.44
N SER A 28 -16.60 -12.08 -9.27
CA SER A 28 -16.94 -10.92 -8.42
C SER A 28 -16.86 -11.22 -6.91
N ASN A 29 -16.54 -12.45 -6.54
CA ASN A 29 -16.22 -12.87 -5.17
C ASN A 29 -14.86 -12.34 -4.66
N GLY A 30 -14.12 -11.55 -5.46
CA GLY A 30 -12.82 -11.00 -5.10
C GLY A 30 -11.62 -11.83 -5.55
N GLU A 31 -11.81 -12.95 -6.26
CA GLU A 31 -10.71 -13.79 -6.73
C GLU A 31 -9.97 -13.19 -7.93
N ARG A 32 -10.69 -12.50 -8.83
CA ARG A 32 -10.10 -11.82 -10.00
C ARG A 32 -10.66 -10.43 -10.26
N SER A 33 -11.81 -10.08 -9.68
CA SER A 33 -12.35 -8.71 -9.70
C SER A 33 -12.91 -8.32 -8.33
N VAL A 34 -12.67 -7.08 -7.94
CA VAL A 34 -13.19 -6.44 -6.74
C VAL A 34 -14.02 -5.22 -7.18
N PRO A 35 -15.34 -5.21 -6.95
CA PRO A 35 -16.15 -4.04 -7.23
C PRO A 35 -15.76 -2.88 -6.29
N LEU A 36 -15.67 -1.68 -6.83
CA LEU A 36 -15.37 -0.46 -6.07
C LEU A 36 -16.63 0.39 -5.92
N ARG A 37 -16.71 1.18 -4.84
CA ARG A 37 -17.91 2.00 -4.56
C ARG A 37 -18.22 3.02 -5.65
N TYR A 38 -17.17 3.58 -6.26
CA TYR A 38 -17.17 4.55 -7.36
C TYR A 38 -15.73 4.74 -7.84
N GLY A 39 -15.56 5.40 -8.99
CA GLY A 39 -14.29 5.82 -9.56
C GLY A 39 -13.60 6.93 -8.74
N THR A 40 -12.91 7.86 -9.39
CA THR A 40 -12.24 8.95 -8.68
C THR A 40 -13.23 9.86 -7.95
N ASN A 41 -14.43 10.05 -8.50
CA ASN A 41 -15.49 10.89 -7.95
C ASN A 41 -16.82 10.13 -7.80
N PRO A 42 -17.71 10.52 -6.85
CA PRO A 42 -18.95 9.80 -6.56
C PRO A 42 -19.93 9.61 -7.73
N HIS A 43 -19.87 10.45 -8.77
CA HIS A 43 -20.73 10.32 -9.96
C HIS A 43 -20.21 9.27 -10.96
N GLN A 44 -18.95 8.86 -10.86
CA GLN A 44 -18.31 7.85 -11.72
C GLN A 44 -18.59 6.44 -11.18
N LYS A 45 -19.86 6.06 -11.04
CA LYS A 45 -20.25 4.79 -10.39
C LYS A 45 -20.25 3.58 -11.34
N SER A 46 -20.57 3.81 -12.61
CA SER A 46 -20.57 2.75 -13.62
C SER A 46 -19.16 2.18 -13.78
N ASP A 47 -19.05 0.85 -13.71
CA ASP A 47 -17.85 0.08 -14.05
C ASP A 47 -16.59 0.36 -13.21
N ALA A 48 -16.73 0.87 -11.98
CA ALA A 48 -15.60 1.01 -11.07
C ALA A 48 -15.21 -0.35 -10.47
N GLU A 49 -14.13 -0.94 -10.96
CA GLU A 49 -13.59 -2.21 -10.47
C GLU A 49 -12.05 -2.20 -10.40
N LEU A 50 -11.50 -3.05 -9.54
CA LEU A 50 -10.10 -3.48 -9.57
C LEU A 50 -10.08 -4.92 -10.06
N TYR A 51 -9.32 -5.23 -11.11
CA TYR A 51 -9.23 -6.59 -11.66
C TYR A 51 -7.78 -6.97 -11.98
N ALA A 52 -7.53 -8.28 -12.00
CA ALA A 52 -6.28 -8.87 -12.50
C ALA A 52 -6.52 -9.54 -13.85
N VAL A 53 -5.52 -9.50 -14.74
CA VAL A 53 -5.52 -10.16 -16.04
C VAL A 53 -4.48 -11.26 -16.00
N GLU A 54 -4.88 -12.50 -16.33
CA GLU A 54 -4.06 -13.74 -16.31
C GLU A 54 -3.51 -14.16 -14.93
N GLU A 55 -3.32 -13.22 -14.01
CA GLU A 55 -2.79 -13.42 -12.66
C GLU A 55 -3.91 -13.59 -11.62
N GLU A 56 -3.56 -14.17 -10.46
CA GLU A 56 -4.42 -14.12 -9.28
C GLU A 56 -4.42 -12.71 -8.67
N MET A 57 -5.57 -12.27 -8.17
CA MET A 57 -5.68 -10.97 -7.49
C MET A 57 -4.74 -10.92 -6.27
N PRO A 58 -3.74 -10.01 -6.23
CA PRO A 58 -2.81 -9.94 -5.10
C PRO A 58 -3.42 -9.26 -3.87
N ILE A 59 -4.59 -8.63 -4.00
CA ILE A 59 -5.29 -7.92 -2.94
C ILE A 59 -6.57 -8.64 -2.55
N LYS A 60 -6.77 -8.88 -1.24
CA LYS A 60 -8.03 -9.40 -0.68
C LYS A 60 -8.67 -8.36 0.23
N VAL A 61 -9.97 -8.11 0.05
CA VAL A 61 -10.75 -7.28 0.96
C VAL A 61 -11.16 -8.13 2.16
N LEU A 62 -10.67 -7.77 3.36
CA LEU A 62 -11.00 -8.46 4.60
C LEU A 62 -12.17 -7.81 5.34
N ASN A 63 -12.39 -6.51 5.14
CA ASN A 63 -13.51 -5.77 5.73
C ASN A 63 -13.81 -4.50 4.93
N GLY A 64 -15.07 -4.07 4.93
CA GLY A 64 -15.54 -2.86 4.25
C GLY A 64 -15.51 -2.98 2.72
N ALA A 65 -15.67 -1.84 2.04
CA ALA A 65 -15.65 -1.75 0.58
C ALA A 65 -14.71 -0.62 0.12
N PRO A 66 -13.63 -0.91 -0.63
CA PRO A 66 -12.70 0.11 -1.09
C PRO A 66 -13.34 1.05 -2.13
N GLY A 67 -12.94 2.32 -2.12
CA GLY A 67 -13.12 3.23 -3.26
C GLY A 67 -11.88 3.23 -4.16
N TYR A 68 -11.99 3.83 -5.35
CA TYR A 68 -10.89 3.93 -6.32
C TYR A 68 -9.62 4.55 -5.72
N ILE A 69 -9.76 5.69 -5.04
CA ILE A 69 -8.63 6.38 -4.40
C ILE A 69 -8.03 5.52 -3.28
N ASN A 70 -8.84 4.72 -2.56
CA ASN A 70 -8.30 3.83 -1.52
C ASN A 70 -7.38 2.76 -2.11
N ILE A 71 -7.69 2.25 -3.31
CA ILE A 71 -6.83 1.31 -4.03
C ILE A 71 -5.54 2.00 -4.49
N LEU A 72 -5.63 3.20 -5.06
CA LEU A 72 -4.45 3.97 -5.48
C LEU A 72 -3.50 4.25 -4.31
N ASP A 73 -4.03 4.72 -3.18
CA ASP A 73 -3.22 4.95 -1.98
C ASP A 73 -2.65 3.63 -1.43
N ALA A 74 -3.41 2.53 -1.46
CA ALA A 74 -2.96 1.24 -0.98
C ALA A 74 -1.82 0.63 -1.81
N LEU A 75 -1.91 0.70 -3.13
CA LEU A 75 -0.90 0.16 -4.04
C LEU A 75 0.42 0.95 -3.98
N ASN A 76 0.35 2.28 -3.95
CA ASN A 76 1.54 3.12 -3.80
C ASN A 76 2.12 3.01 -2.38
N GLY A 77 1.25 3.00 -1.37
CA GLY A 77 1.66 2.85 0.02
C GLY A 77 2.34 1.52 0.30
N TRP A 78 1.82 0.42 -0.26
CA TRP A 78 2.42 -0.90 -0.15
C TRP A 78 3.83 -0.97 -0.76
N GLN A 79 4.01 -0.47 -1.99
CA GLN A 79 5.31 -0.47 -2.65
C GLN A 79 6.34 0.33 -1.85
N LEU A 80 5.96 1.52 -1.35
CA LEU A 80 6.84 2.34 -0.53
C LEU A 80 7.32 1.58 0.72
N VAL A 81 6.40 1.00 1.50
CA VAL A 81 6.78 0.29 2.74
C VAL A 81 7.58 -0.97 2.46
N GLN A 82 7.28 -1.67 1.37
CA GLN A 82 8.05 -2.83 0.93
C GLN A 82 9.49 -2.45 0.60
N GLU A 83 9.69 -1.44 -0.25
CA GLU A 83 11.02 -0.97 -0.64
C GLU A 83 11.80 -0.41 0.57
N LEU A 84 11.13 0.34 1.46
CA LEU A 84 11.75 0.85 2.68
C LEU A 84 12.19 -0.29 3.62
N SER A 85 11.36 -1.31 3.79
CA SER A 85 11.71 -2.49 4.61
C SER A 85 12.84 -3.30 3.98
N GLU A 86 12.86 -3.45 2.65
CA GLU A 86 13.91 -4.18 1.93
C GLU A 86 15.26 -3.44 1.97
N ALA A 87 15.25 -2.11 1.83
CA ALA A 87 16.45 -1.29 1.86
C ALA A 87 17.08 -1.16 3.26
N THR A 88 16.26 -1.20 4.32
CA THR A 88 16.72 -0.93 5.70
C THR A 88 16.76 -2.17 6.60
N GLY A 89 16.08 -3.25 6.24
CA GLY A 89 15.89 -4.42 7.10
C GLY A 89 15.02 -4.15 8.34
N LEU A 90 14.36 -2.99 8.41
CA LEU A 90 13.54 -2.58 9.56
C LEU A 90 12.05 -2.57 9.21
N PRO A 91 11.15 -2.75 10.20
CA PRO A 91 9.72 -2.56 9.99
C PRO A 91 9.42 -1.16 9.44
N ALA A 92 8.57 -1.08 8.42
CA ALA A 92 8.21 0.18 7.78
C ALA A 92 6.70 0.40 7.77
N ALA A 93 6.32 1.67 7.88
CA ALA A 93 4.93 2.12 7.74
C ALA A 93 4.89 3.43 6.97
N ALA A 94 3.77 3.66 6.28
CA ALA A 94 3.53 4.89 5.57
C ALA A 94 2.10 5.37 5.78
N SER A 95 1.93 6.68 5.67
CA SER A 95 0.67 7.36 5.68
C SER A 95 0.46 8.05 4.35
N PHE A 96 -0.62 7.77 3.63
CA PHE A 96 -0.91 8.40 2.34
C PHE A 96 -2.10 9.34 2.44
N LYS A 97 -2.16 10.31 1.53
CA LYS A 97 -3.33 11.14 1.25
C LYS A 97 -3.23 11.59 -0.20
N HIS A 98 -4.31 11.44 -0.97
CA HIS A 98 -4.34 11.88 -2.36
C HIS A 98 -3.17 11.34 -3.21
N VAL A 99 -2.91 10.03 -3.09
CA VAL A 99 -1.90 9.29 -3.87
C VAL A 99 -0.46 9.76 -3.62
N SER A 100 -0.23 10.41 -2.48
CA SER A 100 1.10 10.83 -2.04
C SER A 100 1.32 10.50 -0.56
N PRO A 101 2.54 10.16 -0.14
CA PRO A 101 2.83 9.94 1.28
C PRO A 101 2.72 11.27 2.03
N ALA A 102 1.82 11.33 3.01
CA ALA A 102 1.79 12.37 4.03
C ALA A 102 2.88 12.16 5.09
N GLY A 103 3.32 10.91 5.27
CA GLY A 103 4.49 10.56 6.08
C GLY A 103 4.92 9.11 5.85
N ALA A 104 6.18 8.79 6.11
CA ALA A 104 6.71 7.44 5.99
C ALA A 104 7.90 7.29 6.95
N ALA A 105 8.02 6.13 7.58
CA ALA A 105 9.08 5.90 8.55
C ALA A 105 9.43 4.42 8.73
N ILE A 106 10.67 4.20 9.17
CA ILE A 106 11.14 2.93 9.75
C ILE A 106 10.87 2.88 11.26
N GLY A 107 10.87 1.68 11.79
CA GLY A 107 10.40 1.36 13.14
C GLY A 107 11.39 1.60 14.26
N LEU A 108 12.30 2.58 14.17
CA LEU A 108 13.25 2.83 15.27
C LEU A 108 12.52 3.17 16.58
N PRO A 109 13.03 2.71 17.74
CA PRO A 109 12.45 3.02 19.04
C PRO A 109 12.20 4.53 19.21
N LEU A 110 11.11 4.88 19.89
CA LEU A 110 10.78 6.26 20.21
C LEU A 110 11.36 6.61 21.58
N ASN A 111 12.04 7.74 21.68
CA ASN A 111 12.28 8.36 22.98
C ASN A 111 11.01 9.04 23.52
N GLU A 112 11.06 9.53 24.76
CA GLU A 112 9.90 10.12 25.43
C GLU A 112 9.34 11.34 24.68
N SER A 113 10.20 12.26 24.23
CA SER A 113 9.79 13.44 23.48
C SER A 113 9.17 13.09 22.13
N GLU A 114 9.71 12.10 21.42
CA GLU A 114 9.15 11.61 20.16
C GLU A 114 7.80 10.92 20.37
N ALA A 115 7.68 10.11 21.43
CA ALA A 115 6.42 9.47 21.78
C ALA A 115 5.34 10.49 22.16
N GLN A 116 5.71 11.57 22.86
CA GLN A 116 4.82 12.68 23.15
C GLN A 116 4.40 13.43 21.87
N SER A 117 5.36 13.75 20.99
CA SER A 117 5.10 14.41 19.71
C SER A 117 4.21 13.58 18.80
N CYS A 118 4.38 12.25 18.78
CA CYS A 118 3.55 11.33 17.99
C CYS A 118 2.21 10.99 18.67
N MET A 119 1.93 11.57 19.85
CA MET A 119 0.72 11.32 20.65
C MET A 119 0.53 9.83 20.94
N VAL A 120 1.61 9.16 21.36
CA VAL A 120 1.68 7.73 21.73
C VAL A 120 2.35 7.49 23.08
N ALA A 121 2.67 8.54 23.85
CA ALA A 121 3.34 8.40 25.15
C ALA A 121 2.56 7.54 26.16
N ASP A 122 1.24 7.44 26.03
CA ASP A 122 0.39 6.59 26.88
C ASP A 122 0.32 5.13 26.42
N LEU A 123 0.97 4.77 25.31
CA LEU A 123 0.95 3.43 24.74
C LEU A 123 2.17 2.62 25.16
N PRO A 124 2.00 1.31 25.43
CA PRO A 124 3.12 0.43 25.77
C PRO A 124 3.93 0.12 24.50
N LEU A 125 4.89 0.98 24.18
CA LEU A 125 5.86 0.80 23.10
C LEU A 125 7.19 0.34 23.67
N ASP A 126 7.82 -0.65 23.02
CA ASP A 126 9.18 -1.05 23.36
C ASP A 126 10.14 0.09 22.96
N THR A 127 10.82 0.67 23.96
CA THR A 127 11.78 1.77 23.77
C THR A 127 13.18 1.27 23.41
N ARG A 128 13.38 -0.04 23.30
CA ARG A 128 14.70 -0.66 23.01
C ARG A 128 14.74 -1.38 21.68
N LYS A 129 13.60 -1.82 21.15
CA LYS A 129 13.54 -2.63 19.92
C LYS A 129 12.78 -1.95 18.79
N PRO A 130 13.25 -2.08 17.53
CA PRO A 130 12.49 -1.60 16.41
C PRO A 130 11.12 -2.30 16.32
N SER A 131 10.07 -1.53 16.04
CA SER A 131 8.71 -2.04 15.96
C SER A 131 7.90 -1.37 14.85
N LEU A 132 6.95 -2.12 14.29
CA LEU A 132 5.99 -1.59 13.32
C LEU A 132 5.12 -0.47 13.93
N ALA A 133 4.88 -0.57 15.24
CA ALA A 133 4.16 0.43 16.01
C ALA A 133 4.88 1.78 16.04
N ALA A 134 6.19 1.78 16.27
CA ALA A 134 7.01 2.99 16.21
C ALA A 134 7.06 3.56 14.78
N ALA A 135 7.19 2.70 13.76
CA ALA A 135 7.14 3.12 12.36
C ALA A 135 5.83 3.86 12.05
N TYR A 136 4.71 3.26 12.45
CA TYR A 136 3.38 3.85 12.28
C TYR A 136 3.22 5.18 13.01
N ALA A 137 3.67 5.24 14.26
CA ALA A 137 3.58 6.45 15.08
C ALA A 137 4.32 7.62 14.41
N ARG A 138 5.52 7.38 13.85
CA ARG A 138 6.31 8.37 13.11
C ARG A 138 5.70 8.75 11.76
N ALA A 139 5.18 7.77 11.01
CA ALA A 139 4.66 8.00 9.67
C ALA A 139 3.32 8.77 9.64
N ARG A 140 2.60 8.82 10.77
CA ARG A 140 1.18 9.21 10.76
C ARG A 140 0.97 10.71 10.51
N VAL A 141 0.10 10.99 9.53
CA VAL A 141 -0.67 12.25 9.44
C VAL A 141 -2.18 11.98 9.20
N THR A 142 -2.61 11.07 8.29
CA THR A 142 -4.06 10.90 7.96
C THR A 142 -4.60 9.52 7.45
N HIS A 143 -3.88 8.67 6.70
CA HIS A 143 -4.32 7.29 6.27
C HIS A 143 -3.17 6.31 6.39
N THR A 144 -3.29 4.98 6.46
CA THR A 144 -2.13 4.16 6.89
C THR A 144 -1.92 2.80 6.20
N TYR A 145 -0.65 2.46 5.95
CA TYR A 145 -0.19 1.30 5.16
C TYR A 145 1.03 0.67 5.85
N HIS A 146 1.14 -0.67 5.83
CA HIS A 146 2.16 -1.42 6.61
C HIS A 146 2.80 -2.54 5.79
N SER A 147 4.14 -2.64 5.79
CA SER A 147 4.86 -3.84 5.35
C SER A 147 5.13 -4.74 6.56
N ALA A 148 4.68 -6.00 6.54
CA ALA A 148 5.03 -6.93 7.61
C ALA A 148 5.46 -8.29 7.07
N LYS A 149 6.75 -8.44 6.75
CA LYS A 149 7.35 -9.78 6.65
C LYS A 149 7.73 -10.37 8.03
N GLN A 150 7.76 -9.56 9.12
CA GLN A 150 8.25 -10.06 10.43
C GLN A 150 7.67 -9.45 11.72
N ALA A 151 6.63 -8.61 11.69
CA ALA A 151 6.06 -8.09 12.93
C ALA A 151 4.96 -9.03 13.47
N LYS A 152 5.24 -9.71 14.59
CA LYS A 152 4.15 -10.05 15.53
C LYS A 152 3.43 -8.74 15.82
N HIS A 153 2.12 -8.68 15.62
CA HIS A 153 1.36 -7.44 15.79
C HIS A 153 1.20 -7.22 17.30
N ASP A 154 2.28 -6.77 17.95
CA ASP A 154 2.26 -6.39 19.35
C ASP A 154 1.15 -5.36 19.60
N GLY A 155 0.64 -5.32 20.84
CA GLY A 155 -0.63 -4.71 21.28
C GLY A 155 -0.92 -3.24 20.90
N PHE A 156 -0.09 -2.60 20.10
CA PHE A 156 -0.27 -1.28 19.53
C PHE A 156 -1.50 -1.14 18.61
N ILE A 157 -1.74 -2.07 17.68
CA ILE A 157 -3.00 -2.03 16.89
C ILE A 157 -4.21 -2.18 17.81
N LYS A 158 -4.10 -2.98 18.88
CA LYS A 158 -5.18 -3.11 19.88
C LYS A 158 -5.45 -1.80 20.61
N ALA A 159 -4.40 -1.09 21.02
CA ALA A 159 -4.55 0.16 21.78
C ALA A 159 -5.06 1.32 20.90
N ARG A 160 -4.63 1.40 19.63
CA ARG A 160 -4.92 2.51 18.73
C ARG A 160 -6.18 2.31 17.88
N SER A 161 -6.65 1.07 17.73
CA SER A 161 -7.95 0.76 17.11
C SER A 161 -9.16 1.21 17.94
N ARG A 162 -8.96 1.69 19.19
CA ARG A 162 -10.03 2.26 20.04
C ARG A 162 -10.46 3.68 19.61
N GLY A 163 -10.65 3.92 18.31
CA GLY A 163 -11.36 5.12 17.83
C GLY A 163 -10.65 6.47 17.95
N ARG A 164 -9.39 6.53 18.40
CA ARG A 164 -8.65 7.80 18.56
C ARG A 164 -8.23 8.47 17.24
N GLU A 165 -8.37 7.78 16.13
CA GLU A 165 -7.84 8.22 14.83
C GLU A 165 -8.86 8.07 13.70
N VAL A 166 -8.96 9.12 12.91
CA VAL A 166 -9.64 9.11 11.61
C VAL A 166 -8.65 8.56 10.57
N SER A 167 -9.02 7.45 9.93
CA SER A 167 -8.33 6.85 8.79
C SER A 167 -9.38 6.26 7.86
N ASP A 168 -9.08 6.14 6.57
CA ASP A 168 -10.01 5.57 5.58
C ASP A 168 -9.83 4.08 5.33
N GLY A 169 -8.65 3.53 5.64
CA GLY A 169 -8.37 2.12 5.46
C GLY A 169 -6.93 1.75 5.81
N ILE A 170 -6.64 0.46 5.67
CA ILE A 170 -5.33 -0.12 5.95
C ILE A 170 -5.00 -1.24 4.95
N VAL A 171 -3.73 -1.31 4.52
CA VAL A 171 -3.17 -2.47 3.81
C VAL A 171 -2.02 -3.07 4.62
N ALA A 172 -1.94 -4.39 4.65
CA ALA A 172 -0.86 -5.15 5.27
C ALA A 172 -0.82 -6.57 4.67
N PRO A 173 0.29 -7.32 4.81
CA PRO A 173 0.36 -8.67 4.26
C PRO A 173 -0.33 -9.71 5.16
N SER A 174 -0.52 -9.38 6.44
CA SER A 174 -1.21 -10.21 7.42
C SER A 174 -1.71 -9.35 8.59
N TYR A 175 -2.72 -9.89 9.30
CA TYR A 175 -3.31 -9.28 10.48
C TYR A 175 -3.50 -10.35 11.55
N GLU A 176 -3.22 -10.01 12.80
CA GLU A 176 -3.66 -10.85 13.92
C GLU A 176 -5.18 -10.83 14.04
N PRO A 177 -5.83 -11.95 14.42
CA PRO A 177 -7.28 -12.02 14.54
C PRO A 177 -7.87 -10.93 15.43
N ALA A 178 -7.23 -10.66 16.58
CA ALA A 178 -7.68 -9.63 17.51
C ALA A 178 -7.53 -8.21 16.94
N ALA A 179 -6.49 -7.95 16.15
CA ALA A 179 -6.31 -6.68 15.46
C ALA A 179 -7.37 -6.48 14.37
N LEU A 180 -7.62 -7.52 13.56
CA LEU A 180 -8.64 -7.50 12.52
C LEU A 180 -10.04 -7.22 13.09
N SER A 181 -10.42 -7.91 14.18
CA SER A 181 -11.73 -7.68 14.83
C SER A 181 -11.90 -6.26 15.35
N LEU A 182 -10.83 -5.58 15.75
CA LEU A 182 -10.90 -4.18 16.19
C LEU A 182 -10.96 -3.21 15.01
N LEU A 183 -10.15 -3.44 13.98
CA LEU A 183 -10.18 -2.65 12.75
C LEU A 183 -11.55 -2.73 12.06
N ALA A 184 -12.15 -3.92 12.02
CA ALA A 184 -13.46 -4.15 11.44
C ALA A 184 -14.57 -3.30 12.10
N LYS A 185 -14.46 -3.00 13.41
CA LYS A 185 -15.45 -2.19 14.13
C LYS A 185 -15.39 -0.70 13.78
N LYS A 186 -14.28 -0.19 13.21
CA LYS A 186 -14.13 1.22 12.85
C LYS A 186 -15.13 1.62 11.76
N LYS A 187 -15.49 2.90 11.72
CA LYS A 187 -16.46 3.46 10.74
C LYS A 187 -17.77 2.67 10.67
N ASN A 188 -18.33 2.31 11.83
CA ASN A 188 -19.57 1.53 11.95
C ASN A 188 -19.54 0.23 11.15
N GLY A 189 -18.43 -0.51 11.22
CA GLY A 189 -18.27 -1.76 10.45
C GLY A 189 -17.64 -1.59 9.06
N ASN A 190 -17.57 -0.36 8.53
CA ASN A 190 -17.23 -0.11 7.13
C ASN A 190 -15.79 0.31 6.88
N TYR A 191 -14.89 0.12 7.86
CA TYR A 191 -13.48 0.44 7.69
C TYR A 191 -12.82 -0.50 6.68
N CYS A 192 -12.14 0.06 5.68
CA CYS A 192 -11.53 -0.72 4.62
C CYS A 192 -10.27 -1.42 5.13
N VAL A 193 -10.27 -2.75 5.14
CA VAL A 193 -9.10 -3.56 5.52
C VAL A 193 -8.71 -4.42 4.33
N LEU A 194 -7.50 -4.20 3.81
CA LEU A 194 -6.96 -4.89 2.64
C LEU A 194 -5.79 -5.78 3.07
N LYS A 195 -5.75 -7.00 2.55
CA LYS A 195 -4.59 -7.89 2.62
C LYS A 195 -3.90 -7.90 1.27
N VAL A 196 -2.58 -7.81 1.24
CA VAL A 196 -1.78 -7.89 0.01
C VAL A 196 -0.85 -9.10 0.04
N ASN A 197 -0.66 -9.77 -1.08
CA ASN A 197 0.35 -10.82 -1.22
C ASN A 197 1.75 -10.19 -1.28
N PRO A 198 2.62 -10.41 -0.28
CA PRO A 198 3.94 -9.78 -0.24
C PRO A 198 4.95 -10.34 -1.25
N ASN A 199 4.59 -11.42 -1.93
CA ASN A 199 5.41 -12.04 -2.98
C ASN A 199 4.94 -11.65 -4.39
N TYR A 200 3.90 -10.84 -4.50
CA TYR A 200 3.43 -10.34 -5.78
C TYR A 200 4.47 -9.39 -6.39
N VAL A 201 4.78 -9.58 -7.66
CA VAL A 201 5.65 -8.71 -8.44
C VAL A 201 4.86 -8.24 -9.66
N PRO A 202 4.64 -6.92 -9.82
CA PRO A 202 3.90 -6.41 -10.97
C PRO A 202 4.71 -6.55 -12.27
N THR A 203 4.01 -6.55 -13.40
CA THR A 203 4.61 -6.56 -14.74
C THR A 203 5.53 -5.35 -14.97
N GLU A 204 6.51 -5.49 -15.87
CA GLU A 204 7.46 -4.40 -16.16
C GLU A 204 6.84 -3.22 -16.91
N THR A 205 5.70 -3.44 -17.58
CA THR A 205 5.02 -2.43 -18.40
C THR A 205 3.75 -1.98 -17.70
N GLU A 206 3.55 -0.67 -17.61
CA GLU A 206 2.28 -0.07 -17.20
C GLU A 206 1.65 0.72 -18.34
N GLU A 207 0.32 0.76 -18.35
CA GLU A 207 -0.47 1.55 -19.29
C GLU A 207 -1.51 2.37 -18.53
N ARG A 208 -1.72 3.62 -18.95
CA ARG A 208 -2.84 4.45 -18.48
C ARG A 208 -3.59 5.08 -19.64
N THR A 209 -4.88 5.33 -19.41
CA THR A 209 -5.75 5.98 -20.38
C THR A 209 -5.90 7.46 -20.02
N VAL A 210 -5.57 8.36 -20.94
CA VAL A 210 -5.72 9.82 -20.80
C VAL A 210 -6.40 10.36 -22.05
N PHE A 211 -7.54 11.03 -21.90
CA PHE A 211 -8.34 11.55 -23.02
C PHE A 211 -8.66 10.48 -24.10
N GLY A 212 -8.92 9.25 -23.67
CA GLY A 212 -9.20 8.11 -24.56
C GLY A 212 -7.97 7.53 -25.27
N LEU A 213 -6.79 8.13 -25.12
CA LEU A 213 -5.53 7.63 -25.66
C LEU A 213 -4.77 6.80 -24.61
N LYS A 214 -3.95 5.85 -25.06
CA LYS A 214 -3.14 4.99 -24.20
C LYS A 214 -1.69 5.52 -24.10
N LEU A 215 -1.20 5.67 -22.88
CA LEU A 215 0.21 5.94 -22.58
C LEU A 215 0.81 4.69 -21.97
N ARG A 216 1.83 4.12 -22.61
CA ARG A 216 2.50 2.89 -22.20
C ARG A 216 3.98 3.17 -21.89
N GLN A 217 4.46 2.69 -20.74
CA GLN A 217 5.85 2.87 -20.32
C GLN A 217 6.35 1.69 -19.49
N LYS A 218 7.67 1.61 -19.29
CA LYS A 218 8.25 0.74 -18.26
C LYS A 218 7.90 1.33 -16.88
N ARG A 219 7.48 0.50 -15.92
CA ARG A 219 7.29 0.94 -14.53
C ARG A 219 8.62 1.38 -13.93
N ASN A 220 8.56 2.27 -12.95
CA ASN A 220 9.75 2.61 -12.17
C ASN A 220 10.12 1.43 -11.26
N ASN A 221 11.21 0.75 -11.58
CA ASN A 221 11.79 -0.33 -10.78
C ASN A 221 13.23 -0.02 -10.34
N ALA A 222 13.59 1.26 -10.27
CA ALA A 222 14.89 1.68 -9.75
C ALA A 222 15.01 1.30 -8.28
N VAL A 223 16.08 0.57 -7.93
CA VAL A 223 16.33 0.13 -6.56
C VAL A 223 17.05 1.24 -5.80
N ILE A 224 16.45 1.69 -4.69
CA ILE A 224 17.05 2.66 -3.77
C ILE A 224 17.67 1.90 -2.59
N ASN A 225 18.98 1.98 -2.44
CA ASN A 225 19.72 1.37 -1.32
C ASN A 225 21.01 2.17 -1.03
N ALA A 226 21.87 1.65 -0.15
CA ALA A 226 23.12 2.33 0.21
C ALA A 226 24.02 2.66 -1.00
N THR A 227 24.01 1.85 -2.07
CA THR A 227 24.84 2.10 -3.26
C THR A 227 24.34 3.27 -4.10
N THR A 228 23.06 3.65 -3.98
CA THR A 228 22.49 4.83 -4.64
C THR A 228 23.21 6.12 -4.22
N PHE A 229 23.79 6.17 -3.02
CA PHE A 229 24.38 7.37 -2.42
C PHE A 229 25.91 7.41 -2.45
N ILE A 230 26.58 6.53 -3.21
CA ILE A 230 28.06 6.45 -3.24
C ILE A 230 28.73 7.68 -3.88
N ASN A 231 28.04 8.35 -4.81
CA ASN A 231 28.61 9.48 -5.53
C ASN A 231 28.40 10.78 -4.76
N VAL A 232 29.27 11.07 -3.80
CA VAL A 232 29.22 12.28 -2.99
C VAL A 232 30.09 13.38 -3.62
N VAL A 233 29.44 14.43 -4.10
CA VAL A 233 30.09 15.59 -4.77
C VAL A 233 30.35 16.78 -3.82
N GLY A 234 30.00 16.64 -2.55
CA GLY A 234 30.16 17.69 -1.52
C GLY A 234 31.60 17.80 -0.98
N LYS A 235 31.94 18.96 -0.43
CA LYS A 235 33.29 19.23 0.12
C LYS A 235 33.63 18.46 1.41
N HIS A 236 32.63 17.92 2.11
CA HIS A 236 32.80 17.18 3.36
C HIS A 236 32.68 15.66 3.13
N ASN A 237 33.65 15.09 2.42
CA ASN A 237 33.78 13.64 2.25
C ASN A 237 34.54 13.03 3.44
N ASN A 238 33.95 13.05 4.64
CA ASN A 238 34.44 12.21 5.74
C ASN A 238 33.72 10.87 5.69
N SER A 239 34.27 9.95 4.91
CA SER A 239 34.08 8.52 5.13
C SER A 239 34.88 8.09 6.36
N GLU A 240 34.49 8.55 7.53
CA GLU A 240 34.71 7.75 8.74
C GLU A 240 33.43 6.98 8.94
N ARG A 241 33.46 5.69 8.57
CA ARG A 241 32.52 4.72 9.09
C ARG A 241 32.73 4.69 10.60
N GLY A 242 32.05 5.58 11.32
CA GLY A 242 31.81 5.38 12.74
C GLY A 242 30.98 4.11 12.84
N GLU A 243 31.63 3.02 13.24
CA GLU A 243 30.93 1.90 13.84
C GLU A 243 29.97 2.50 14.88
N ILE A 244 28.68 2.26 14.69
CA ILE A 244 27.72 2.47 15.76
C ILE A 244 27.98 1.33 16.75
N THR A 245 29.02 1.48 17.57
CA THR A 245 29.29 0.61 18.71
C THR A 245 28.39 1.04 19.87
N GLU A 246 27.59 0.06 20.29
CA GLU A 246 26.80 -0.11 21.53
C GLU A 246 25.52 0.73 21.74
#